data_AF-A0A4P5RZB7-F1
#
_entry.id   AF-A0A4P5RZB7-F1
#
_cell.length_a   1.000
_cell.length_b   1.000
_cell.length_c   1.000
_cell.angle_alpha   90.00
_cell.angle_beta   90.00
_cell.angle_gamma   90.00
#
_symmetry.space_group_name_H-M   'P 1'
#
loop_
_entity.id
_entity.type
_entity.pdbx_description
1 polymer ?
#
loop_
_entity_poly.entity_id
_entity_poly.type
_entity_poly.pdbx_seq_one_letter_code
_entity_poly.pdbx_strand_id
1 'polypeptide(L)' 'MLRKLKAWGFSANLSYALGFLSVIGSIIVWFTQGGTDIDPIAGASGERFGIFVGLWAPTFMAIGNGIDNLRDNK' A
#
# COMPACT_ATOMS: atom_id res chain seq x y z
N MET A 1 14.22 12.91 -6.17
CA MET A 1 12.76 12.71 -6.32
C MET A 1 12.01 12.82 -4.98
N LEU A 2 12.43 12.14 -3.91
CA LEU A 2 11.78 12.22 -2.59
C LEU A 2 11.64 13.64 -2.01
N ARG A 3 12.63 14.53 -2.26
CA ARG A 3 12.53 15.95 -1.90
C ARG A 3 11.38 16.69 -2.63
N LYS A 4 11.07 16.32 -3.88
CA LYS A 4 9.93 16.89 -4.63
C LYS A 4 8.60 16.38 -4.07
N LEU A 5 8.50 15.07 -3.76
CA LEU A 5 7.34 14.50 -3.07
C LEU A 5 7.05 15.23 -1.75
N LYS A 6 8.09 15.45 -0.95
CA LYS A 6 7.99 16.22 0.30
C LYS A 6 7.56 17.68 0.06
N ALA A 7 8.07 18.32 -0.99
CA ALA A 7 7.66 19.67 -1.38
C ALA A 7 6.20 19.75 -1.83
N TRP A 8 5.64 18.65 -2.36
CA TRP A 8 4.22 18.51 -2.69
C TRP A 8 3.35 18.13 -1.48
N GLY A 9 3.91 18.11 -0.27
CA GLY A 9 3.15 17.88 0.97
C GLY A 9 3.08 16.42 1.42
N PHE A 10 3.75 15.48 0.74
CA PHE A 10 3.85 14.11 1.26
C PHE A 10 4.73 14.08 2.52
N SER A 11 4.16 13.61 3.62
CA SER A 11 4.87 13.38 4.89
C SER A 11 5.16 11.90 5.09
N ALA A 12 6.18 11.58 5.89
CA ALA A 12 6.51 10.19 6.24
C ALA A 12 5.31 9.48 6.90
N ASN A 13 4.63 10.15 7.83
CA ASN A 13 3.44 9.64 8.51
C ASN A 13 2.31 9.31 7.52
N LEU A 14 2.09 10.15 6.50
CA LEU A 14 1.10 9.87 5.46
C LEU A 14 1.50 8.62 4.66
N SER A 15 2.77 8.48 4.29
CA SER A 15 3.26 7.28 3.61
C SER A 15 3.06 6.01 4.46
N TYR A 16 3.39 6.05 5.76
CA TYR A 16 3.14 4.91 6.65
C TYR A 16 1.64 4.58 6.77
N ALA A 17 0.79 5.60 6.89
CA ALA A 17 -0.66 5.42 6.92
C ALA A 17 -1.18 4.78 5.62
N LEU A 18 -0.70 5.22 4.46
CA LEU A 18 -1.04 4.60 3.17
C LEU A 18 -0.59 3.14 3.07
N GLY A 19 0.58 2.82 3.62
CA GLY A 19 1.06 1.43 3.70
C GLY A 19 0.19 0.56 4.58
N PHE A 20 -0.32 1.08 5.70
CA PHE A 20 -1.27 0.35 6.55
C PHE A 20 -2.65 0.21 5.87
N LEU A 21 -3.13 1.29 5.25
CA LEU A 21 -4.38 1.30 4.51
C LEU A 21 -4.36 0.35 3.32
N SER A 22 -3.23 0.12 2.66
CA SER A 22 -3.15 -0.84 1.56
C SER A 22 -3.30 -2.29 2.04
N VAL A 23 -2.85 -2.61 3.26
CA VAL A 23 -3.09 -3.95 3.86
C VAL A 23 -4.57 -4.15 4.13
N ILE A 24 -5.24 -3.17 4.76
CA ILE A 24 -6.68 -3.25 5.00
C ILE A 24 -7.45 -3.30 3.67
N GLY A 25 -7.07 -2.44 2.71
CA GLY A 25 -7.66 -2.40 1.38
C GLY A 25 -7.50 -3.71 0.62
N SER A 26 -6.36 -4.39 0.77
CA SER A 26 -6.11 -5.73 0.20
C SER A 26 -7.13 -6.76 0.71
N ILE A 27 -7.41 -6.77 2.01
CA ILE A 27 -8.41 -7.67 2.61
C ILE A 27 -9.81 -7.34 2.07
N ILE A 28 -10.19 -6.06 2.05
CA ILE A 28 -11.49 -5.62 1.51
C ILE A 28 -11.63 -6.07 0.06
N VAL A 29 -10.62 -5.82 -0.77
CA VAL A 29 -10.59 -6.20 -2.18
C VAL A 29 -10.72 -7.71 -2.36
N TRP A 30 -9.99 -8.51 -1.57
CA TRP A 30 -10.11 -9.96 -1.62
C TRP A 30 -11.55 -10.42 -1.32
N PHE A 31 -12.19 -9.85 -0.29
CA PHE A 31 -13.58 -10.14 0.03
C PHE A 31 -14.55 -9.72 -1.10
N THR A 32 -14.35 -8.56 -1.72
CA THR A 32 -15.27 -8.04 -2.75
C THR A 32 -15.08 -8.64 -4.14
N GLN A 33 -13.91 -9.22 -4.44
CA GLN A 33 -13.57 -9.78 -5.75
C GLN A 33 -13.64 -11.32 -5.78
N GLY A 34 -14.45 -11.90 -4.90
CA GLY A 34 -14.74 -13.33 -4.94
C GLY A 34 -13.71 -14.22 -4.25
N GLY A 35 -12.85 -13.66 -3.39
CA GLY A 35 -11.93 -14.45 -2.57
C GLY A 35 -12.61 -15.44 -1.62
N THR A 36 -13.92 -15.27 -1.39
CA THR A 36 -14.77 -16.20 -0.61
C THR A 36 -15.68 -17.07 -1.48
N ASP A 37 -15.64 -16.90 -2.81
CA ASP A 37 -16.47 -17.68 -3.72
C ASP A 37 -15.97 -19.12 -3.82
N ILE A 38 -16.93 -20.04 -3.95
CA ILE A 38 -16.67 -21.47 -4.17
C ILE A 38 -16.20 -21.70 -5.62
N ASP A 39 -16.50 -20.76 -6.52
CA ASP A 39 -16.06 -20.80 -7.91
C ASP A 39 -14.54 -20.50 -8.01
N PRO A 40 -13.73 -21.43 -8.54
CA PRO A 40 -12.28 -21.29 -8.55
C PRO A 40 -11.78 -20.18 -9.48
N ILE A 41 -12.58 -19.73 -10.46
CA ILE A 41 -12.20 -18.64 -11.36
C ILE A 41 -12.39 -17.29 -10.67
N ALA A 42 -13.49 -17.13 -9.93
CA ALA A 42 -13.75 -15.96 -9.10
C ALA A 42 -12.73 -15.84 -7.95
N GLY A 43 -12.47 -16.94 -7.23
CA GLY A 43 -11.47 -17.02 -6.15
C GLY A 43 -10.08 -16.57 -6.60
N ALA A 44 -9.59 -17.12 -7.71
CA ALA A 44 -8.27 -16.79 -8.24
C ALA A 44 -8.13 -15.30 -8.61
N SER A 45 -9.22 -14.64 -9.01
CA SER A 45 -9.23 -13.22 -9.34
C SER A 45 -9.12 -12.34 -8.09
N GLY A 46 -9.86 -12.68 -7.03
CA GLY A 46 -9.80 -12.01 -5.73
C GLY A 46 -8.44 -12.14 -5.05
N GLU A 47 -7.83 -13.33 -5.08
CA GLU A 47 -6.49 -13.58 -4.53
C GLU A 47 -5.41 -12.74 -5.22
N ARG A 48 -5.39 -12.73 -6.56
CA ARG A 48 -4.40 -11.98 -7.35
C ARG A 48 -4.51 -10.48 -7.12
N PHE A 49 -5.73 -9.96 -7.14
CA PHE A 49 -5.95 -8.53 -6.99
C PHE A 49 -5.71 -8.06 -5.55
N GLY A 50 -6.13 -8.85 -4.56
CA GLY A 50 -5.82 -8.61 -3.15
C GLY A 50 -4.31 -8.52 -2.91
N ILE A 51 -3.53 -9.51 -3.38
CA ILE A 51 -2.07 -9.52 -3.23
C ILE A 51 -1.42 -8.29 -3.86
N PHE A 52 -1.86 -7.89 -5.06
CA PHE A 52 -1.31 -6.74 -5.75
C PHE A 52 -1.45 -5.45 -4.93
N VAL A 53 -2.60 -5.23 -4.30
CA VAL A 53 -2.83 -4.07 -3.41
C VAL A 53 -2.02 -4.20 -2.12
N GLY A 54 -1.91 -5.41 -1.56
CA GLY A 54 -1.12 -5.67 -0.35
C GLY A 54 0.36 -5.34 -0.52
N LEU A 55 0.92 -5.59 -1.71
CA LEU A 55 2.31 -5.28 -2.06
C LEU A 55 2.63 -3.78 -2.13
N TRP A 56 1.64 -2.89 -2.08
CA TRP A 56 1.90 -1.46 -1.98
C TRP A 56 2.43 -1.06 -0.60
N ALA A 57 2.19 -1.87 0.44
CA ALA A 57 2.66 -1.61 1.79
C ALA A 57 4.19 -1.41 1.88
N PRO A 58 5.05 -2.35 1.44
CA PRO A 58 6.50 -2.16 1.48
C PRO A 58 6.97 -0.94 0.67
N THR A 59 6.30 -0.63 -0.44
CA THR A 59 6.61 0.56 -1.26
C THR A 59 6.36 1.84 -0.47
N PHE A 60 5.17 1.98 0.15
CA PHE A 60 4.84 3.15 0.95
C PHE A 60 5.72 3.27 2.21
N MET A 61 6.05 2.15 2.85
CA MET A 61 6.98 2.13 3.99
C MET A 61 8.38 2.61 3.58
N ALA A 62 8.90 2.15 2.43
CA ALA A 62 10.18 2.59 1.89
C ALA A 62 10.19 4.10 1.56
N ILE A 63 9.10 4.62 0.97
CA ILE A 63 8.94 6.06 0.72
C ILE A 63 8.94 6.84 2.03
N GLY A 64 8.17 6.39 3.03
CA GLY A 64 8.10 7.02 4.35
C GLY A 64 9.48 7.09 5.02
N ASN A 65 10.20 5.98 5.05
CA ASN A 65 11.58 5.92 5.56
C ASN A 65 12.51 6.86 4.80
N GLY A 66 12.39 6.93 3.48
CA GLY A 66 13.17 7.85 2.67
C GLY A 66 12.88 9.33 2.97
N ILE A 67 11.61 9.68 3.24
CA ILE A 67 11.21 11.04 3.62
C ILE A 67 11.70 11.40 5.02
N ASP A 68 11.66 10.45 5.97
CA ASP A 68 12.07 10.70 7.36
C ASP A 68 13.60 10.86 7.49
N ASN A 69 14.38 10.05 6.77
CA ASN A 69 15.84 10.22 6.70
C ASN A 69 16.28 11.57 6.08
N LEU A 70 15.46 12.16 5.20
CA LEU A 70 15.69 13.52 4.69
C LEU A 70 15.46 14.62 5.75
N ARG A 71 14.78 14.30 6.86
CA ARG A 71 14.54 15.23 7.97
C ARG A 71 15.77 15.34 8.88
N ASP A 72 16.51 14.25 9.04
CA ASP A 72 17.73 14.17 9.86
C ASP A 72 18.94 14.81 9.18
N ASN A 73 19.02 14.74 7.85
CA ASN A 73 20.08 15.39 7.04
C ASN A 73 19.86 16.92 6.83
N LYS A 74 19.35 17.62 7.85
CA LYS A 74 19.17 19.08 7.84
C LYS A 74 20.24 19.80 8.63
#